data_AF-A0A2D4FUY9-F1
#
_entry.id   AF-A0A2D4FUY9-F1
#
_cell.length_a   1.000
_cell.length_b   1.000
_cell.length_c   1.000
_cell.angle_alpha   90.00
_cell.angle_beta   90.00
_cell.angle_gamma   90.00
#
_symmetry.space_group_name_H-M   'P 1'
#
loop_
_entity.id
_entity.type
_entity.pdbx_description
1 polymer ?
#
loop_
_entity_poly.entity_id
_entity_poly.type
_entity_poly.pdbx_seq_one_letter_code
_entity_poly.pdbx_strand_id
1 'polypeptide(L)'
;SKCLDATMVLGNSHLFMNRNNKLAVIASHIQESRFLYPGKHWAALDLFGESGESNISGSKDGKYEVLTTINETIAEEIKDLLTNTEVRGQQTETLLAGSLAKALCYIHRVTKESKTSQEIKSRILVIKAAEDSALQYMNF
;
A
#
# COMPACT_ATOMS: atom_id res chain seq x y z
N SER A 1 2.67 -17.18 -6.03
CA SER A 1 3.17 -16.56 -4.78
C SER A 1 4.54 -15.89 -4.94
N LYS A 2 5.53 -16.51 -5.62
CA LYS A 2 6.94 -16.02 -5.67
C LYS A 2 7.17 -14.52 -5.89
N CYS A 3 6.40 -13.85 -6.76
CA CYS A 3 6.54 -12.42 -7.03
C CYS A 3 6.13 -11.55 -5.82
N LEU A 4 5.04 -11.94 -5.15
CA LEU A 4 4.57 -11.25 -3.95
C LEU A 4 5.58 -11.42 -2.81
N ASP A 5 6.11 -12.63 -2.63
CA ASP A 5 7.13 -12.92 -1.62
C ASP A 5 8.38 -12.05 -1.81
N ALA A 6 8.86 -11.94 -3.05
CA ALA A 6 9.99 -11.06 -3.38
C ALA A 6 9.67 -9.57 -3.12
N THR A 7 8.44 -9.15 -3.40
CA THR A 7 7.98 -7.77 -3.15
C THR A 7 7.89 -7.46 -1.65
N MET A 8 7.41 -8.41 -0.84
CA MET A 8 7.40 -8.30 0.62
C MET A 8 8.82 -8.21 1.18
N VAL A 9 9.73 -9.06 0.71
CA VAL A 9 11.16 -8.99 1.10
C VAL A 9 11.77 -7.64 0.70
N LEU A 10 11.45 -7.11 -0.48
CA LEU A 10 11.88 -5.78 -0.91
C LEU A 10 11.36 -4.68 0.02
N GLY A 11 10.06 -4.68 0.33
CA GLY A 11 9.46 -3.74 1.29
C GLY A 11 10.11 -3.81 2.68
N ASN A 12 10.34 -5.02 3.17
CA ASN A 12 10.99 -5.27 4.46
C ASN A 12 12.44 -4.79 4.46
N SER A 13 13.18 -5.01 3.38
CA SER A 13 14.55 -4.49 3.24
C SER A 13 14.59 -2.95 3.28
N HIS A 14 13.59 -2.29 2.68
CA HIS A 14 13.48 -0.84 2.72
C HIS A 14 13.24 -0.35 4.16
N LEU A 15 12.33 -0.99 4.89
CA LEU A 15 12.09 -0.67 6.30
C LEU A 15 13.31 -0.97 7.20
N PHE A 16 14.12 -1.96 6.84
CA PHE A 16 15.33 -2.32 7.58
C PHE A 16 16.46 -1.28 7.45
N MET A 17 16.56 -0.60 6.29
CA MET A 17 17.63 0.37 6.02
C MET A 17 17.59 1.59 6.96
N ASN A 18 16.40 2.06 7.35
CA ASN A 18 16.25 3.18 8.27
C ASN A 18 14.92 3.08 9.01
N ARG A 19 14.93 3.31 10.33
CA ARG A 19 13.72 3.25 11.19
C ARG A 19 12.68 4.31 10.83
N ASN A 20 13.08 5.38 10.16
CA ASN A 20 12.18 6.44 9.70
C ASN A 20 11.54 6.14 8.33
N ASN A 21 11.95 5.04 7.67
CA ASN A 21 11.35 4.66 6.39
C ASN A 21 9.91 4.21 6.60
N LYS A 22 9.04 4.64 5.70
CA LYS A 22 7.62 4.28 5.68
C LYS A 22 7.35 3.52 4.39
N LEU A 23 6.43 2.57 4.45
CA LEU A 23 6.00 1.78 3.30
C LEU A 23 4.51 2.00 3.09
N ALA A 24 4.08 2.03 1.84
CA ALA A 24 2.67 1.93 1.45
C ALA A 24 2.60 0.99 0.25
N VAL A 25 1.62 0.09 0.26
CA VAL A 25 1.43 -0.91 -0.79
C VAL A 25 0.00 -0.79 -1.31
N ILE A 26 -0.13 -0.57 -2.62
CA ILE A 26 -1.42 -0.39 -3.29
C ILE A 26 -1.54 -1.50 -4.34
N ALA A 27 -2.64 -2.24 -4.29
CA ALA A 27 -3.04 -3.14 -5.37
C ALA A 27 -3.80 -2.35 -6.43
N SER A 28 -3.34 -2.46 -7.68
CA SER A 28 -4.08 -2.01 -8.85
C SER A 28 -4.82 -3.19 -9.43
N HIS A 29 -6.13 -3.22 -9.23
CA HIS A 29 -7.01 -4.27 -9.73
C HIS A 29 -8.01 -3.70 -10.75
N ILE A 30 -8.66 -4.58 -11.50
CA ILE A 30 -9.60 -4.20 -12.58
C ILE A 30 -10.85 -3.50 -12.03
N GLN A 31 -11.30 -3.91 -10.84
CA GLN A 31 -12.51 -3.37 -10.20
C GLN A 31 -12.22 -2.19 -9.27
N GLU A 32 -11.05 -2.19 -8.65
CA GLU A 32 -10.71 -1.18 -7.65
C GLU A 32 -9.19 -1.00 -7.52
N SER A 33 -8.81 0.18 -7.04
CA SER A 33 -7.48 0.41 -6.48
C SER A 33 -7.57 0.35 -4.95
N ARG A 34 -6.82 -0.54 -4.31
CA ARG A 34 -6.96 -0.81 -2.87
C ARG A 34 -5.62 -0.69 -2.14
N PHE A 35 -5.63 -0.05 -0.98
CA PHE A 35 -4.48 -0.07 -0.08
C PHE A 35 -4.39 -1.44 0.58
N LEU A 36 -3.32 -2.17 0.28
CA LEU A 36 -2.93 -3.40 0.98
C LEU A 36 -2.23 -3.04 2.30
N TYR A 37 -1.47 -1.95 2.28
CA TYR A 37 -0.82 -1.38 3.46
C TYR A 37 -0.70 0.14 3.34
N PRO A 38 -0.95 0.92 4.41
CA PRO A 38 -1.59 0.52 5.67
C PRO A 38 -3.04 0.14 5.38
N GLY A 39 -3.49 -1.03 5.85
CA GLY A 39 -4.78 -1.65 5.45
C GLY A 39 -6.01 -0.77 5.71
N LYS A 40 -7.19 -1.22 5.29
CA LYS A 40 -8.45 -0.44 5.34
C LYS A 40 -8.77 0.18 6.71
N HIS A 41 -8.33 -0.45 7.79
CA HIS A 41 -8.56 0.01 9.16
C HIS A 41 -7.80 1.31 9.51
N TRP A 42 -6.78 1.70 8.75
CA TRP A 42 -6.07 2.97 8.97
C TRP A 42 -6.88 4.17 8.47
N ALA A 43 -7.62 4.02 7.36
CA ALA A 43 -8.46 5.10 6.83
C ALA A 43 -9.69 5.37 7.71
N ALA A 44 -10.22 4.35 8.38
CA ALA A 44 -11.34 4.50 9.31
C ALA A 44 -10.94 5.27 10.60
N LEU A 45 -9.69 5.13 11.04
CA LEU A 45 -9.17 5.85 12.21
C LEU A 45 -8.98 7.35 11.92
N ASP A 46 -8.57 7.71 10.70
CA ASP A 46 -8.33 9.10 10.30
C ASP A 46 -9.63 9.90 10.00
N LEU A 47 -10.72 9.24 9.59
CA LEU A 47 -12.02 9.88 9.31
C LEU A 47 -12.82 10.20 10.58
N PHE A 48 -12.58 9.46 11.67
CA PHE A 48 -13.23 9.63 12.96
C PHE A 48 -12.28 10.21 14.02
N GLY A 49 -11.31 11.05 13.64
CA GLY A 49 -10.71 12.06 14.52
C GLY A 49 -10.16 11.59 15.88
N GLU A 50 -9.87 10.30 16.06
CA GLU A 50 -9.21 9.81 17.27
C GLU A 50 -7.78 9.50 16.91
N SER A 51 -6.90 10.31 17.49
CA SER A 51 -5.47 10.11 17.65
C SER A 51 -5.18 8.79 18.38
N GLY A 52 -5.52 7.68 17.76
CA GLY A 52 -5.09 6.36 18.16
C GLY A 52 -3.69 6.19 17.62
N GLU A 53 -2.69 6.48 18.46
CA GLU A 53 -1.47 5.68 18.42
C GLU A 53 -1.94 4.23 18.37
N SER A 54 -1.89 3.61 17.19
CA SER A 54 -1.98 2.16 17.12
C SER A 54 -0.77 1.72 17.92
N ASN A 55 -1.04 1.29 19.16
CA ASN A 55 -0.10 0.73 20.10
C ASN A 55 0.60 -0.45 19.40
N ILE A 56 1.64 -0.15 18.62
CA ILE A 56 2.72 -1.08 18.37
C ILE A 56 3.48 -1.08 19.70
N SER A 57 2.89 -1.81 20.65
CA SER A 57 3.38 -2.02 21.99
C SER A 57 4.86 -2.40 21.88
N GLY A 58 5.70 -1.55 22.46
CA GLY A 58 7.13 -1.75 22.53
C GLY A 58 7.46 -3.00 23.34
N SER A 59 7.44 -4.16 22.71
CA SER A 59 8.16 -5.32 23.17
C SER A 59 9.60 -5.22 22.69
N LYS A 60 10.55 -5.62 23.53
CA LYS A 60 12.00 -5.41 23.34
C LYS A 60 12.61 -6.25 22.19
N ASP A 61 11.78 -6.88 21.36
CA ASP A 61 12.13 -7.59 20.10
C ASP A 61 11.24 -7.17 18.90
N GLY A 62 10.42 -6.12 19.05
CA GLY A 62 9.24 -5.81 18.23
C GLY A 62 9.46 -5.36 16.78
N LYS A 63 10.69 -5.34 16.25
CA LYS A 63 10.92 -4.98 14.84
C LYS A 63 10.44 -6.08 13.88
N TYR A 64 10.71 -7.33 14.22
CA TYR A 64 10.29 -8.46 13.39
C TYR A 64 8.78 -8.69 13.48
N GLU A 65 8.18 -8.44 14.66
CA GLU A 65 6.74 -8.52 14.85
C GLU A 65 5.99 -7.55 13.92
N VAL A 66 6.43 -6.28 13.85
CA VAL A 66 5.83 -5.29 12.94
C VAL A 66 5.91 -5.72 11.48
N LEU A 67 7.05 -6.25 11.03
CA LEU A 67 7.21 -6.70 9.65
C LEU A 67 6.33 -7.93 9.35
N THR A 68 6.19 -8.84 10.30
CA THR A 68 5.29 -9.99 10.19
C THR A 68 3.84 -9.52 10.08
N THR A 69 3.39 -8.60 10.94
CA THR A 69 2.04 -8.02 10.85
C THR A 69 1.79 -7.34 9.50
N ILE A 70 2.77 -6.63 8.96
CA ILE A 70 2.67 -6.02 7.62
C ILE A 70 2.50 -7.08 6.54
N ASN A 71 3.33 -8.13 6.56
CA ASN A 71 3.26 -9.21 5.58
C ASN A 71 1.91 -9.95 5.64
N GLU A 72 1.42 -10.23 6.86
CA GLU A 72 0.12 -10.86 7.09
C GLU A 72 -1.02 -9.97 6.55
N THR A 73 -1.00 -8.67 6.88
CA THR A 73 -2.01 -7.71 6.38
C THR A 73 -2.04 -7.66 4.85
N ILE A 74 -0.86 -7.61 4.22
CA ILE A 74 -0.74 -7.60 2.74
C ILE A 74 -1.28 -8.91 2.16
N ALA A 75 -0.96 -10.05 2.75
CA ALA A 75 -1.42 -11.36 2.30
C ALA A 75 -2.94 -11.51 2.43
N GLU A 76 -3.51 -11.04 3.54
CA GLU A 76 -4.95 -11.04 3.78
C GLU A 76 -5.70 -10.13 2.81
N GLU A 77 -5.25 -8.89 2.62
CA GLU A 77 -5.91 -7.93 1.71
C GLU A 77 -5.82 -8.38 0.24
N ILE A 78 -4.71 -9.00 -0.16
CA ILE A 78 -4.60 -9.61 -1.50
C ILE A 78 -5.53 -10.80 -1.63
N LYS A 79 -5.59 -11.68 -0.62
CA LYS A 79 -6.48 -12.83 -0.64
C LYS A 79 -7.93 -12.39 -0.73
N ASP A 80 -8.34 -11.41 0.07
CA ASP A 80 -9.67 -10.80 0.04
C ASP A 80 -9.99 -10.19 -1.33
N LEU A 81 -9.05 -9.45 -1.91
CA LEU A 81 -9.20 -8.87 -3.25
C LEU A 81 -9.42 -9.96 -4.30
N LEU A 82 -8.63 -11.05 -4.26
CA LEU A 82 -8.75 -12.17 -5.20
C LEU A 82 -10.05 -12.96 -5.02
N THR A 83 -10.53 -13.15 -3.78
CA THR A 83 -11.78 -13.90 -3.51
C THR A 83 -13.03 -13.12 -3.88
N ASN A 84 -13.01 -11.79 -3.72
CA ASN A 84 -14.16 -10.92 -4.04
C ASN A 84 -14.23 -10.55 -5.53
N THR A 85 -13.24 -10.94 -6.32
CA THR A 85 -13.19 -10.63 -7.74
C THR A 85 -14.11 -11.56 -8.52
N GLU A 86 -15.32 -11.09 -8.84
CA GLU A 86 -16.12 -11.66 -9.94
C GLU A 86 -15.59 -11.12 -11.28
N VAL A 87 -14.77 -11.90 -12.00
CA VAL A 87 -14.34 -11.53 -13.36
C VAL A 87 -15.53 -11.66 -14.31
N ARG A 88 -16.36 -10.61 -14.41
CA ARG A 88 -17.42 -10.52 -15.41
C ARG A 88 -16.85 -10.01 -16.73
N GLY A 89 -16.43 -10.94 -17.59
CA GLY A 89 -16.03 -10.67 -18.99
C GLY A 89 -14.52 -10.45 -19.21
N GLN A 90 -14.15 -10.04 -20.43
CA GLN A 90 -12.78 -9.76 -20.90
C GLN A 90 -12.20 -8.43 -20.35
N GLN A 91 -12.57 -8.02 -19.13
CA GLN A 91 -11.99 -6.82 -18.54
C GLN A 91 -10.67 -7.17 -17.84
N THR A 92 -9.56 -6.96 -18.53
CA THR A 92 -8.19 -7.14 -18.01
C THR A 92 -7.51 -5.81 -17.67
N GLU A 93 -8.26 -4.71 -17.66
CA GLU A 93 -7.71 -3.36 -17.56
C GLU A 93 -7.39 -2.98 -16.11
N THR A 94 -6.12 -2.91 -15.75
CA THR A 94 -5.69 -2.56 -14.37
C THR A 94 -5.87 -1.07 -14.10
N LEU A 95 -6.57 -0.63 -13.06
CA LEU A 95 -6.75 0.81 -12.78
C LEU A 95 -5.47 1.50 -12.27
N LEU A 96 -4.46 1.64 -13.14
CA LEU A 96 -3.12 2.10 -12.78
C LEU A 96 -3.12 3.60 -12.47
N ALA A 97 -3.73 4.42 -13.33
CA ALA A 97 -3.79 5.87 -13.11
C ALA A 97 -4.50 6.22 -11.81
N GLY A 98 -5.62 5.57 -11.50
CA GLY A 98 -6.31 5.72 -10.22
C GLY A 98 -5.45 5.32 -9.03
N SER A 99 -4.63 4.27 -9.17
CA SER A 99 -3.70 3.83 -8.12
C SER A 99 -2.55 4.82 -7.90
N LEU A 100 -2.01 5.38 -8.98
CA LEU A 100 -0.99 6.42 -8.91
C LEU A 100 -1.54 7.72 -8.30
N ALA A 101 -2.76 8.13 -8.67
CA ALA A 101 -3.42 9.27 -8.05
C ALA A 101 -3.60 9.05 -6.53
N LYS A 102 -4.07 7.86 -6.11
CA LYS A 102 -4.15 7.51 -4.68
C LYS A 102 -2.78 7.56 -3.99
N ALA A 103 -1.73 7.05 -4.62
CA ALA A 103 -0.38 7.10 -4.08
C ALA A 103 0.11 8.54 -3.89
N LEU A 104 -0.10 9.41 -4.89
CA LEU A 104 0.29 10.82 -4.84
C LEU A 104 -0.48 11.59 -3.78
N CYS A 105 -1.81 11.39 -3.68
CA CYS A 105 -2.63 11.99 -2.63
C CYS A 105 -2.18 11.52 -1.24
N TYR A 106 -1.86 10.24 -1.09
CA TYR A 106 -1.34 9.69 0.16
C TYR A 106 0.01 10.32 0.54
N ILE A 107 0.95 10.40 -0.40
CA ILE A 107 2.25 11.07 -0.20
C ILE A 107 2.04 12.53 0.23
N HIS A 108 1.16 13.26 -0.46
CA HIS A 108 0.87 14.66 -0.13
C HIS A 108 0.34 14.80 1.30
N ARG A 109 -0.62 13.95 1.69
CA ARG A 109 -1.16 13.92 3.05
C ARG A 109 -0.08 13.65 4.10
N VAL A 110 0.70 12.58 3.92
CA VAL A 110 1.76 12.19 4.87
C VAL A 110 2.87 13.24 4.95
N THR A 111 3.17 13.93 3.83
CA THR A 111 4.14 15.03 3.81
C THR A 111 3.64 16.23 4.60
N LYS A 112 2.34 16.55 4.51
CA LYS A 112 1.71 17.65 5.25
C LYS A 112 1.62 17.37 6.77
N GLU A 113 1.40 16.12 7.15
CA GLU A 113 1.35 15.68 8.56
C GLU A 113 2.74 15.61 9.21
N SER A 114 3.81 15.54 8.41
CA SER A 114 5.18 15.56 8.92
C SER A 114 5.50 16.91 9.57
N LYS A 115 6.04 16.88 10.79
CA LYS A 115 6.50 18.10 11.49
C LYS A 115 7.54 18.81 10.63
N THR A 116 7.52 20.15 10.61
CA THR A 116 8.29 21.09 9.76
C THR A 116 9.81 20.84 9.63
N SER A 117 10.40 19.94 10.43
CA SER A 117 11.83 19.60 10.40
C SER A 117 12.16 18.26 9.71
N GLN A 118 11.18 17.47 9.27
CA GLN A 118 11.42 16.18 8.61
C GLN A 118 10.89 16.18 7.18
N GLU A 119 11.82 16.34 6.23
CA GLU A 119 11.53 16.20 4.80
C GLU A 119 11.34 14.71 4.45
N ILE A 120 10.18 14.37 3.88
CA ILE A 120 9.87 13.01 3.45
C ILE A 120 10.33 12.81 2.01
N LYS A 121 11.33 11.93 1.82
CA LYS A 121 11.81 11.52 0.49
C LYS A 121 10.96 10.38 -0.06
N SER A 122 9.93 10.73 -0.81
CA SER A 122 8.98 9.76 -1.38
C SER A 122 9.51 9.16 -2.69
N ARG A 123 9.30 7.85 -2.90
CA ARG A 123 9.59 7.13 -4.14
C ARG A 123 8.46 6.16 -4.45
N ILE A 124 8.00 6.12 -5.70
CA ILE A 124 6.96 5.20 -6.15
C ILE A 124 7.62 4.10 -6.99
N LEU A 125 7.35 2.85 -6.65
CA LEU A 125 7.72 1.66 -7.43
C LEU A 125 6.46 1.09 -8.06
N VAL A 126 6.47 0.89 -9.38
CA VAL A 126 5.37 0.26 -10.11
C VAL A 126 5.83 -1.12 -10.58
N ILE A 127 5.13 -2.16 -10.15
CA ILE A 127 5.35 -3.54 -10.59
C ILE A 127 4.23 -3.90 -11.56
N LYS A 128 4.57 -3.99 -12.84
CA LYS A 128 3.62 -4.32 -13.91
C LYS A 128 3.62 -5.84 -14.14
N ALA A 129 2.44 -6.45 -14.06
CA ALA A 129 2.23 -7.88 -14.30
C ALA A 129 1.17 -8.17 -15.37
N ALA A 130 0.59 -7.14 -15.99
CA ALA A 130 -0.42 -7.21 -17.04
C ALA A 130 -0.04 -6.31 -18.22
N GLU A 131 -0.69 -6.50 -19.37
CA GLU A 131 -0.49 -5.66 -20.57
C GLU A 131 -1.06 -4.24 -20.38
N ASP A 132 -0.55 -3.27 -21.14
CA ASP A 132 -1.09 -1.90 -21.11
C ASP A 132 -2.42 -1.85 -21.86
N SER A 133 -3.40 -1.12 -21.31
CA SER A 133 -4.60 -0.75 -22.06
C SER A 133 -4.42 0.63 -22.71
N ALA A 134 -4.75 0.73 -23.99
CA ALA A 134 -4.78 2.00 -24.71
C ALA A 134 -5.80 2.98 -24.10
N LEU A 135 -6.85 2.49 -23.43
CA LEU A 135 -7.84 3.33 -22.74
C LEU A 135 -7.25 4.10 -21.56
N GLN A 136 -6.11 3.65 -21.04
CA GLN A 136 -5.44 4.27 -19.89
C GLN A 136 -4.36 5.28 -20.28
N TYR A 137 -4.13 5.46 -21.59
CA TYR A 137 -3.17 6.43 -22.10
C TYR A 137 -3.55 7.87 -21.72
N MET A 138 -4.85 8.19 -21.76
CA MET A 138 -5.43 9.42 -21.24
C MET A 138 -6.64 9.05 -20.39
N ASN A 139 -6.48 9.11 -19.07
CA ASN A 139 -7.62 8.97 -18.15
C ASN A 139 -8.31 10.33 -18.02
N PHE A 140 -9.56 10.40 -18.45
CA PHE A 140 -10.44 11.56 -18.33
C PHE A 140 -11.30 11.48 -17.06
#